data_AF-A0A5J4T4W4-F1
#
_entry.id   AF-A0A5J4T4W4-F1
#
_cell.length_a   1.000
_cell.length_b   1.000
_cell.length_c   1.000
_cell.angle_alpha   90.00
_cell.angle_beta   90.00
_cell.angle_gamma   90.00
#
_symmetry.space_group_name_H-M   'P 1'
#
loop_
_entity.id
_entity.type
_entity.pdbx_description
1 polymer ?
#
loop_
_entity_poly.entity_id
_entity_poly.type
_entity_poly.pdbx_seq_one_letter_code
_entity_poly.pdbx_strand_id
1 'polypeptide(L)'
;PRKDGLCKCAIITSTTPIATCPCPTDSTKLQQDPRKDGLCKCAIITSTTPIDTCACPTDSTKLQQDPRKDGLCKCAIITSTTPIDTCACPTDSTKLQQDPRKDGLCKCALITSTTPTDTCACPTDQSKLQQDPRKDGLCKCAIITSTTPVNTCPCPTDQSKLQQDPRKDGLCKIDGKYPRIIPLPDPESDSEEEYENDEVEMYHFNFYINLKSGFDKEQYGKTESKPTRTIGYTIKTLIGGIDKRGEASLHVSEENYTDNIEYRRSEGYLDVINYLQNQCRSHLRQDLIH
;
A
#
# COMPACT_ATOMS: atom_id res chain seq x y z
N PRO A 1 -32.15 -65.78 -27.21
CA PRO A 1 -31.25 -64.86 -27.95
C PRO A 1 -30.89 -65.42 -29.34
N ARG A 2 -31.25 -64.74 -30.44
CA ARG A 2 -30.80 -65.11 -31.80
C ARG A 2 -29.32 -64.73 -31.98
N LYS A 3 -28.57 -65.57 -32.72
CA LYS A 3 -27.10 -65.55 -32.85
C LYS A 3 -26.54 -64.34 -33.62
N ASP A 4 -27.40 -63.47 -34.13
CA ASP A 4 -27.07 -62.51 -35.19
C ASP A 4 -26.82 -61.09 -34.66
N GLY A 5 -26.76 -60.90 -33.33
CA GLY A 5 -26.43 -59.59 -32.72
C GLY A 5 -27.48 -58.48 -32.87
N LEU A 6 -28.53 -58.67 -33.67
CA LEU A 6 -29.54 -57.66 -34.02
C LEU A 6 -30.50 -57.27 -32.88
N CYS A 7 -30.58 -58.05 -31.80
CA CYS A 7 -31.50 -57.82 -30.67
C CYS A 7 -30.82 -57.31 -29.39
N LYS A 8 -29.56 -56.83 -29.46
CA LYS A 8 -28.83 -56.38 -28.25
C LYS A 8 -29.55 -55.28 -27.47
N CYS A 9 -30.41 -54.51 -28.14
CA CYS A 9 -31.15 -53.37 -27.57
C CYS A 9 -32.67 -53.54 -27.58
N ALA A 10 -33.16 -54.77 -27.74
CA ALA A 10 -34.61 -55.04 -27.78
C ALA A 10 -35.28 -54.81 -26.41
N ILE A 11 -34.53 -55.01 -25.32
CA ILE A 11 -34.98 -54.73 -23.96
C ILE A 11 -33.87 -53.92 -23.30
N ILE A 12 -34.17 -52.67 -22.96
CA ILE A 12 -33.28 -51.79 -22.21
C ILE A 12 -33.92 -51.47 -20.85
N THR A 13 -33.10 -51.47 -19.81
CA THR A 13 -33.46 -51.02 -18.45
C THR A 13 -32.61 -49.80 -18.09
N SER A 14 -32.93 -49.12 -16.98
CA SER A 14 -32.17 -47.99 -16.46
C SER A 14 -30.69 -48.30 -16.16
N THR A 15 -30.33 -49.57 -16.06
CA THR A 15 -28.97 -50.05 -15.77
C THR A 15 -28.26 -50.66 -16.99
N THR A 16 -28.91 -50.74 -18.15
CA THR A 16 -28.30 -51.35 -19.35
C THR A 16 -27.11 -50.51 -19.84
N PRO A 17 -25.88 -51.06 -19.91
CA PRO A 17 -24.69 -50.29 -20.26
C PRO A 17 -24.76 -49.64 -21.66
N ILE A 18 -24.28 -48.41 -21.75
CA ILE A 18 -24.24 -47.65 -23.02
C ILE A 18 -23.33 -48.27 -24.08
N ALA A 19 -22.31 -49.03 -23.66
CA ALA A 19 -21.44 -49.79 -24.55
C ALA A 19 -22.16 -50.98 -25.22
N THR A 20 -23.20 -51.51 -24.58
CA THR A 20 -24.04 -52.57 -25.16
C THR A 20 -25.09 -51.97 -26.09
N CYS A 21 -25.71 -50.87 -25.64
CA CYS A 21 -26.76 -50.16 -26.36
C CYS A 21 -26.53 -48.66 -26.27
N PRO A 22 -26.05 -48.01 -27.36
CA PRO A 22 -25.84 -46.57 -27.38
C PRO A 22 -27.10 -45.79 -27.01
N CYS A 23 -26.91 -44.62 -26.41
CA CYS A 23 -28.03 -43.74 -26.11
C CYS A 23 -28.65 -43.17 -27.40
N PRO A 24 -29.97 -42.96 -27.45
CA PRO A 24 -30.60 -42.29 -28.56
C PRO A 24 -30.08 -40.85 -28.72
N THR A 25 -29.82 -40.46 -29.96
CA THR A 25 -29.47 -39.07 -30.33
C THR A 25 -30.69 -38.26 -30.78
N ASP A 26 -31.84 -38.93 -30.97
CA ASP A 26 -33.14 -38.29 -31.22
C ASP A 26 -33.82 -37.97 -29.89
N SER A 27 -34.31 -36.74 -29.74
CA SER A 27 -34.91 -36.25 -28.49
C SER A 27 -36.13 -37.08 -28.09
N THR A 28 -37.00 -37.42 -29.04
CA THR A 28 -38.23 -38.19 -28.77
C THR A 28 -37.90 -39.59 -28.28
N LYS A 29 -36.93 -40.26 -28.93
CA LYS A 29 -36.45 -41.59 -28.51
C LYS A 29 -35.74 -41.53 -27.17
N LEU A 30 -34.97 -40.48 -26.89
CA LEU A 30 -34.30 -40.31 -25.61
C LEU A 30 -35.32 -40.14 -24.47
N GLN A 31 -36.42 -39.40 -24.68
CA GLN A 31 -37.47 -39.27 -23.67
C GLN A 31 -38.16 -40.60 -23.32
N GLN A 32 -38.12 -41.58 -24.24
CA GLN A 32 -38.66 -42.92 -24.03
C GLN A 32 -37.60 -43.90 -23.47
N ASP A 33 -36.32 -43.54 -23.46
CA ASP A 33 -35.24 -44.39 -22.95
C ASP A 33 -35.27 -44.41 -21.41
N PRO A 34 -35.38 -45.58 -20.76
CA PRO A 34 -35.37 -45.69 -19.30
C PRO A 34 -34.11 -45.13 -18.62
N ARG A 35 -33.04 -44.86 -19.38
CA ARG A 35 -31.76 -44.33 -18.90
C ARG A 35 -31.62 -42.82 -19.08
N LYS A 36 -32.65 -42.11 -19.59
CA LYS A 36 -32.60 -40.69 -19.95
C LYS A 36 -32.16 -39.76 -18.83
N ASP A 37 -32.44 -40.10 -17.57
CA ASP A 37 -32.06 -39.28 -16.41
C ASP A 37 -30.76 -39.79 -15.73
N GLY A 38 -30.21 -40.90 -16.22
CA GLY A 38 -29.00 -41.56 -15.71
C GLY A 38 -27.94 -41.70 -16.79
N LEU A 39 -27.68 -42.92 -17.24
CA LEU A 39 -26.60 -43.23 -18.19
C LEU A 39 -26.69 -42.46 -19.52
N CYS A 40 -27.90 -42.07 -19.94
CA CYS A 40 -28.14 -41.32 -21.17
C CYS A 40 -28.47 -39.83 -20.95
N LYS A 41 -28.29 -39.32 -19.73
CA LYS A 41 -28.57 -37.91 -19.38
C LYS A 41 -27.89 -36.89 -20.27
N CYS A 42 -26.69 -37.21 -20.75
CA CYS A 42 -25.88 -36.34 -21.58
C CYS A 42 -25.81 -36.80 -23.04
N ALA A 43 -26.76 -37.63 -23.48
CA ALA A 43 -26.82 -38.11 -24.86
C ALA A 43 -27.17 -37.00 -25.87
N ILE A 44 -27.91 -35.98 -25.43
CA ILE A 44 -28.22 -34.79 -26.21
C ILE A 44 -27.84 -33.58 -25.36
N ILE A 45 -26.91 -32.79 -25.86
CA ILE A 45 -26.45 -31.54 -25.26
C ILE A 45 -26.72 -30.42 -26.26
N THR A 46 -27.20 -29.29 -25.77
CA THR A 46 -27.40 -28.06 -26.54
C THR A 46 -26.55 -26.94 -25.93
N SER A 47 -26.45 -25.80 -26.62
CA SER A 47 -25.70 -24.63 -26.13
C SER A 47 -26.22 -24.09 -24.78
N THR A 48 -27.44 -24.45 -24.38
CA THR A 48 -28.08 -24.01 -23.13
C THR A 48 -28.14 -25.09 -22.04
N THR A 49 -27.66 -26.32 -22.31
CA THR A 49 -27.68 -27.41 -21.33
C THR A 49 -26.77 -27.08 -20.14
N PRO A 50 -27.29 -26.98 -18.90
CA PRO A 50 -26.51 -26.59 -17.73
C PRO A 50 -25.32 -27.51 -17.45
N ILE A 51 -24.21 -26.94 -16.99
CA ILE A 51 -22.99 -27.70 -16.70
C ILE A 51 -23.14 -28.65 -15.50
N ASP A 52 -24.03 -28.31 -14.55
CA ASP A 52 -24.36 -29.18 -13.41
C ASP A 52 -25.20 -30.40 -13.85
N THR A 53 -25.87 -30.29 -15.00
CA THR A 53 -26.62 -31.41 -15.58
C THR A 53 -25.65 -32.34 -16.31
N CYS A 54 -24.77 -31.77 -17.13
CA CYS A 54 -23.76 -32.46 -17.91
C CYS A 54 -22.46 -31.65 -17.89
N ALA A 55 -21.44 -32.19 -17.23
CA ALA A 55 -20.15 -31.51 -17.11
C ALA A 55 -19.54 -31.19 -18.49
N CYS A 56 -18.73 -30.14 -18.54
CA CYS A 56 -17.97 -29.82 -19.73
C CYS A 56 -16.87 -30.86 -19.97
N PRO A 57 -16.54 -31.18 -21.23
CA PRO A 57 -15.42 -32.05 -21.53
C PRO A 57 -14.10 -31.45 -21.06
N THR A 58 -13.23 -32.29 -20.49
CA THR A 58 -11.86 -31.94 -20.11
C THR A 58 -10.83 -32.29 -21.20
N ASP A 59 -11.24 -33.04 -22.21
CA ASP A 59 -10.46 -33.29 -23.42
C ASP A 59 -10.72 -32.19 -24.46
N SER A 60 -9.66 -31.65 -25.04
CA SER A 60 -9.75 -30.54 -25.99
C SER A 60 -10.55 -30.89 -27.24
N THR A 61 -10.37 -32.10 -27.79
CA THR A 61 -11.07 -32.53 -29.01
C THR A 61 -12.57 -32.66 -28.76
N LYS A 62 -12.95 -33.25 -27.61
CA LYS A 62 -14.35 -33.35 -27.20
C LYS A 62 -14.95 -31.98 -26.89
N LEU A 63 -14.19 -31.07 -26.27
CA LEU A 63 -14.65 -29.71 -26.01
C LEU A 63 -14.94 -28.97 -27.32
N GLN A 64 -14.11 -29.12 -28.34
CA GLN A 64 -14.35 -28.50 -29.65
C GLN A 64 -15.63 -29.01 -30.35
N GLN A 65 -16.09 -30.21 -29.99
CA GLN A 65 -17.34 -30.78 -30.48
C GLN A 65 -18.54 -30.45 -29.58
N ASP A 66 -18.32 -29.93 -28.36
CA ASP A 66 -19.39 -29.58 -27.43
C ASP A 66 -20.11 -28.30 -27.92
N PRO A 67 -21.44 -28.33 -28.09
CA PRO A 67 -22.20 -27.15 -28.52
C PRO A 67 -22.08 -25.92 -27.59
N ARG A 68 -21.56 -26.10 -26.37
CA ARG A 68 -21.39 -25.07 -25.35
C ARG A 68 -19.97 -24.50 -25.30
N LYS A 69 -19.06 -24.94 -26.18
CA LYS A 69 -17.63 -24.59 -26.16
C LYS A 69 -17.33 -23.09 -26.13
N ASP A 70 -18.19 -22.27 -26.75
CA ASP A 70 -18.01 -20.81 -26.81
C ASP A 70 -18.83 -20.08 -25.73
N GLY A 71 -19.64 -20.82 -24.96
CA GLY A 71 -20.52 -20.32 -23.91
C GLY A 71 -20.22 -20.98 -22.56
N LEU A 72 -21.14 -21.80 -22.08
CA LEU A 72 -21.06 -22.41 -20.73
C LEU A 72 -19.77 -23.22 -20.49
N CYS A 73 -19.16 -23.79 -21.53
CA CYS A 73 -17.93 -24.58 -21.45
C CYS A 73 -16.68 -23.84 -21.94
N LYS A 74 -16.77 -22.53 -22.19
CA LYS A 74 -15.65 -21.70 -22.69
C LYS A 74 -14.40 -21.79 -21.82
N CYS A 75 -14.59 -21.92 -20.52
CA CYS A 75 -13.49 -21.97 -19.55
C CYS A 75 -13.30 -23.38 -18.95
N ALA A 76 -13.79 -24.42 -19.62
CA ALA A 76 -13.64 -25.81 -19.18
C ALA A 76 -12.19 -26.29 -19.24
N ILE A 77 -11.40 -25.76 -20.17
CA ILE A 77 -9.97 -26.01 -20.30
C ILE A 77 -9.27 -24.65 -20.33
N ILE A 78 -8.39 -24.44 -19.35
CA ILE A 78 -7.56 -23.25 -19.24
C ILE A 78 -6.10 -23.71 -19.25
N THR A 79 -5.26 -23.01 -20.00
CA THR A 79 -3.81 -23.19 -20.03
C THR A 79 -3.11 -21.91 -19.55
N SER A 80 -1.80 -21.96 -19.33
CA SER A 80 -1.00 -20.79 -18.95
C SER A 80 -1.06 -19.65 -19.99
N THR A 81 -1.49 -19.92 -21.21
CA THR A 81 -1.62 -18.96 -22.32
C THR A 81 -3.05 -18.53 -22.62
N THR A 82 -4.06 -19.08 -21.92
CA THR A 82 -5.46 -18.70 -22.16
C THR A 82 -5.70 -17.23 -21.80
N PRO A 83 -6.12 -16.38 -22.76
CA PRO A 83 -6.34 -14.96 -22.53
C PRO A 83 -7.37 -14.66 -21.43
N ILE A 84 -7.13 -13.58 -20.68
CA ILE A 84 -7.98 -13.20 -19.53
C ILE A 84 -9.35 -12.64 -19.94
N ASP A 85 -9.46 -12.10 -21.16
CA ASP A 85 -10.71 -11.66 -21.80
C ASP A 85 -11.55 -12.85 -22.27
N THR A 86 -10.91 -13.97 -22.55
CA THR A 86 -11.57 -15.24 -22.87
C THR A 86 -12.14 -15.85 -21.59
N CYS A 87 -11.30 -15.99 -20.56
CA CYS A 87 -11.66 -16.53 -19.26
C CYS A 87 -11.04 -15.67 -18.16
N ALA A 88 -11.88 -14.99 -17.38
CA ALA A 88 -11.42 -14.13 -16.30
C ALA A 88 -10.58 -14.92 -15.27
N CYS A 89 -9.64 -14.22 -14.64
CA CYS A 89 -8.88 -14.80 -13.53
C CYS A 89 -9.78 -15.00 -12.31
N PRO A 90 -9.61 -16.09 -11.55
CA PRO A 90 -10.32 -16.26 -10.30
C PRO A 90 -9.98 -15.16 -9.29
N THR A 91 -10.99 -14.65 -8.61
CA THR A 91 -10.84 -13.70 -7.49
C THR A 91 -10.80 -14.41 -6.13
N ASP A 92 -11.17 -15.69 -6.10
CA ASP A 92 -11.01 -16.56 -4.93
C ASP A 92 -9.57 -17.09 -4.87
N SER A 93 -8.94 -16.98 -3.69
CA SER A 93 -7.54 -17.36 -3.50
C SER A 93 -7.28 -18.83 -3.79
N THR A 94 -8.15 -19.73 -3.34
CA THR A 94 -7.98 -21.18 -3.54
C THR A 94 -8.10 -21.55 -5.01
N LYS A 95 -9.08 -20.98 -5.73
CA LYS A 95 -9.23 -21.19 -7.18
C LYS A 95 -8.07 -20.59 -7.96
N LEU A 96 -7.58 -19.41 -7.57
CA LEU A 96 -6.43 -18.79 -8.22
C LEU A 96 -5.17 -19.65 -8.08
N GLN A 97 -4.95 -20.29 -6.92
CA GLN A 97 -3.81 -21.20 -6.75
C GLN A 97 -3.86 -22.45 -7.63
N GLN A 98 -5.05 -22.84 -8.10
CA GLN A 98 -5.26 -23.93 -9.05
C GLN A 98 -5.25 -23.45 -10.52
N ASP A 99 -5.34 -22.15 -10.77
CA ASP A 99 -5.32 -21.61 -12.12
C ASP A 99 -3.90 -21.70 -12.70
N PRO A 100 -3.70 -22.33 -13.87
CA PRO A 100 -2.37 -22.47 -14.48
C PRO A 100 -1.73 -21.14 -14.90
N ARG A 101 -2.47 -20.03 -14.86
CA ARG A 101 -2.01 -18.67 -15.20
C ARG A 101 -1.62 -17.85 -13.98
N LYS A 102 -1.71 -18.41 -12.77
CA LYS A 102 -1.54 -17.68 -11.50
C LYS A 102 -0.24 -16.90 -11.39
N ASP A 103 0.84 -17.39 -11.98
CA ASP A 103 2.16 -16.74 -11.91
C ASP A 103 2.45 -15.85 -13.14
N GLY A 104 1.54 -15.86 -14.12
CA GLY A 104 1.63 -15.10 -15.37
C GLY A 104 0.44 -14.16 -15.54
N LEU A 105 -0.46 -14.49 -16.47
CA LEU A 105 -1.58 -13.63 -16.84
C LEU A 105 -2.51 -13.26 -15.66
N CYS A 106 -2.60 -14.13 -14.65
CA CYS A 106 -3.44 -13.91 -13.46
C CYS A 106 -2.64 -13.52 -12.21
N LYS A 107 -1.36 -13.18 -12.34
CA LYS A 107 -0.47 -12.80 -11.22
C LYS A 107 -1.04 -11.69 -10.34
N CYS A 108 -1.72 -10.72 -10.97
CA CYS A 108 -2.30 -9.57 -10.29
C CYS A 108 -3.82 -9.65 -10.15
N ALA A 109 -4.40 -10.86 -10.25
CA ALA A 109 -5.83 -11.06 -10.09
C ALA A 109 -6.32 -10.86 -8.65
N LEU A 110 -5.45 -11.10 -7.68
CA LEU A 110 -5.72 -10.90 -6.25
C LEU A 110 -4.60 -10.06 -5.65
N ILE A 111 -4.91 -8.80 -5.36
CA ILE A 111 -4.01 -7.84 -4.73
C ILE A 111 -4.51 -7.60 -3.31
N THR A 112 -3.61 -7.62 -2.33
CA THR A 112 -3.85 -7.25 -0.94
C THR A 112 -3.05 -6.00 -0.59
N SER A 113 -3.29 -5.41 0.59
CA SER A 113 -2.53 -4.26 1.08
C SER A 113 -1.02 -4.52 1.23
N THR A 114 -0.61 -5.79 1.25
CA THR A 114 0.79 -6.23 1.38
C THR A 114 1.41 -6.72 0.07
N THR A 115 0.66 -6.78 -1.04
CA THR A 115 1.20 -7.23 -2.32
C THR A 115 2.29 -6.28 -2.83
N PRO A 116 3.54 -6.75 -3.01
CA PRO A 116 4.64 -5.92 -3.45
C PRO A 116 4.41 -5.26 -4.82
N THR A 117 4.93 -4.04 -4.99
CA THR A 117 4.72 -3.23 -6.20
C THR A 117 5.56 -3.68 -7.39
N ASP A 118 6.68 -4.36 -7.14
CA ASP A 118 7.51 -5.04 -8.15
C ASP A 118 6.79 -6.29 -8.71
N THR A 119 5.95 -6.92 -7.91
CA THR A 119 5.14 -8.07 -8.28
C THR A 119 3.96 -7.64 -9.12
N CYS A 120 3.25 -6.61 -8.67
CA CYS A 120 2.10 -6.00 -9.34
C CYS A 120 2.18 -4.48 -9.21
N ALA A 121 2.39 -3.79 -10.34
CA ALA A 121 2.51 -2.34 -10.35
C ALA A 121 1.27 -1.65 -9.77
N CYS A 122 1.46 -0.47 -9.20
CA CYS A 122 0.35 0.37 -8.77
C CYS A 122 -0.41 0.91 -9.99
N PRO A 123 -1.74 1.10 -9.89
CA PRO A 123 -2.50 1.74 -10.95
C PRO A 123 -2.03 3.17 -11.20
N THR A 124 -1.93 3.53 -12.48
CA THR A 124 -1.64 4.89 -12.93
C THR A 124 -2.89 5.71 -13.22
N ASP A 125 -4.06 5.07 -13.19
CA ASP A 125 -5.36 5.72 -13.29
C ASP A 125 -5.93 5.98 -11.88
N GLN A 126 -6.43 7.20 -11.66
CA GLN A 126 -6.91 7.63 -10.35
C GLN A 126 -8.09 6.78 -9.86
N SER A 127 -9.03 6.41 -10.74
CA SER A 127 -10.21 5.64 -10.35
C SER A 127 -9.85 4.21 -9.94
N LYS A 128 -8.88 3.61 -10.63
CA LYS A 128 -8.33 2.29 -10.28
C LYS A 128 -7.51 2.34 -9.01
N LEU A 129 -6.70 3.38 -8.81
CA LEU A 129 -5.93 3.56 -7.58
C LEU A 129 -6.85 3.67 -6.35
N GLN A 130 -7.98 4.37 -6.46
CA GLN A 130 -8.94 4.46 -5.35
C GLN A 130 -9.57 3.12 -4.94
N GLN A 131 -9.57 2.14 -5.84
CA GLN A 131 -10.04 0.78 -5.61
C GLN A 131 -8.90 -0.17 -5.20
N ASP A 132 -7.63 0.24 -5.36
CA ASP A 132 -6.48 -0.59 -5.01
C ASP A 132 -6.36 -0.67 -3.47
N PRO A 133 -6.30 -1.89 -2.88
CA PRO A 133 -6.15 -2.06 -1.43
C PRO A 133 -4.87 -1.44 -0.85
N ARG A 134 -3.89 -1.10 -1.69
CA ARG A 134 -2.58 -0.54 -1.30
C ARG A 134 -2.54 0.99 -1.40
N LYS A 135 -3.64 1.64 -1.79
CA LYS A 135 -3.69 3.08 -2.08
C LYS A 135 -3.24 3.98 -0.94
N ASP A 136 -3.37 3.55 0.31
CA ASP A 136 -2.95 4.33 1.49
C ASP A 136 -1.57 3.90 2.01
N GLY A 137 -0.98 2.86 1.42
CA GLY A 137 0.32 2.29 1.78
C GLY A 137 1.26 2.24 0.58
N LEU A 138 1.55 1.03 0.09
CA LEU A 138 2.54 0.80 -0.97
C LEU A 138 2.29 1.61 -2.26
N CYS A 139 1.02 1.92 -2.57
CA CYS A 139 0.63 2.68 -3.75
C CYS A 139 0.24 4.14 -3.46
N LYS A 140 0.48 4.64 -2.24
CA LYS A 140 0.12 6.02 -1.83
C LYS A 140 0.66 7.09 -2.77
N CYS A 141 1.86 6.86 -3.31
CA CYS A 141 2.55 7.79 -4.18
C CYS A 141 2.60 7.34 -5.63
N ALA A 142 1.68 6.47 -6.04
CA ALA A 142 1.60 5.98 -7.41
C ALA A 142 1.20 7.06 -8.42
N ILE A 143 0.39 8.05 -7.98
CA ILE A 143 -0.03 9.18 -8.79
C ILE A 143 0.27 10.46 -8.02
N ILE A 144 1.19 11.26 -8.57
CA ILE A 144 1.58 12.56 -8.03
C ILE A 144 1.25 13.61 -9.09
N THR A 145 0.65 14.71 -8.66
CA THR A 145 0.39 15.90 -9.48
C THR A 145 1.13 17.10 -8.88
N SER A 146 1.20 18.20 -9.61
CA SER A 146 1.78 19.47 -9.11
C SER A 146 1.13 19.98 -7.82
N THR A 147 -0.08 19.54 -7.51
CA THR A 147 -0.85 19.92 -6.31
C THR A 147 -0.81 18.89 -5.19
N THR A 148 -0.20 17.72 -5.40
CA THR A 148 -0.18 16.64 -4.39
C THR A 148 0.63 17.08 -3.18
N PRO A 149 0.03 17.13 -1.98
CA PRO A 149 0.70 17.60 -0.77
C PRO A 149 1.92 16.75 -0.40
N VAL A 150 3.00 17.41 0.08
CA VAL A 150 4.25 16.75 0.47
C VAL A 150 4.11 15.83 1.68
N ASN A 151 3.13 16.08 2.56
CA ASN A 151 2.80 15.19 3.68
C ASN A 151 2.03 13.93 3.24
N THR A 152 1.40 13.96 2.06
CA THR A 152 0.82 12.76 1.45
C THR A 152 1.92 11.93 0.81
N CYS A 153 2.77 12.57 0.01
CA CYS A 153 3.90 11.94 -0.65
C CYS A 153 5.15 12.80 -0.54
N PRO A 154 6.19 12.35 0.19
CA PRO A 154 7.43 13.10 0.32
C PRO A 154 8.05 13.45 -1.03
N CYS A 155 8.81 14.53 -1.08
CA CYS A 155 9.62 14.85 -2.25
C CYS A 155 10.77 13.83 -2.38
N PRO A 156 11.13 13.40 -3.60
CA PRO A 156 12.32 12.59 -3.81
C PRO A 156 13.58 13.32 -3.30
N THR A 157 14.47 12.59 -2.63
CA THR A 157 15.81 13.06 -2.23
C THR A 157 16.82 12.94 -3.36
N ASP A 158 16.67 11.90 -4.16
CA ASP A 158 17.48 11.70 -5.35
C ASP A 158 17.20 12.80 -6.37
N GLN A 159 18.24 13.52 -6.78
CA GLN A 159 18.13 14.67 -7.67
C GLN A 159 17.51 14.27 -9.02
N SER A 160 17.82 13.09 -9.55
CA SER A 160 17.29 12.62 -10.83
C SER A 160 15.78 12.35 -10.77
N LYS A 161 15.30 11.80 -9.65
CA LYS A 161 13.87 11.58 -9.39
C LYS A 161 13.14 12.89 -9.07
N LEU A 162 13.79 13.81 -8.37
CA LEU A 162 13.24 15.13 -8.06
C LEU A 162 13.02 15.96 -9.33
N GLN A 163 13.95 15.89 -10.29
CA GLN A 163 13.80 16.52 -11.61
C GLN A 163 12.65 15.94 -12.45
N GLN A 164 12.19 14.74 -12.11
CA GLN A 164 11.02 14.08 -12.71
C GLN A 164 9.75 14.28 -11.89
N ASP A 165 9.82 14.83 -10.67
CA ASP A 165 8.66 15.07 -9.83
C ASP A 165 7.80 16.20 -10.43
N PRO A 166 6.49 16.00 -10.67
CA PRO A 166 5.59 17.03 -11.20
C PRO A 166 5.50 18.30 -10.33
N ARG A 167 5.98 18.24 -9.09
CA ARG A 167 5.99 19.34 -8.12
C ARG A 167 7.31 20.07 -8.07
N LYS A 168 8.29 19.72 -8.92
CA LYS A 168 9.66 20.25 -8.88
C LYS A 168 9.79 21.77 -8.96
N ASP A 169 8.84 22.43 -9.61
CA ASP A 169 8.82 23.89 -9.76
C ASP A 169 7.93 24.57 -8.70
N GLY A 170 7.41 23.80 -7.75
CA GLY A 170 6.38 24.19 -6.80
C GLY A 170 6.64 23.66 -5.39
N LEU A 171 5.96 22.57 -5.03
CA LEU A 171 6.01 21.98 -3.68
C LEU A 171 7.31 21.22 -3.40
N CYS A 172 8.03 20.77 -4.44
CA CYS A 172 9.27 20.01 -4.34
C CYS A 172 10.43 20.72 -5.05
N LYS A 173 10.71 21.98 -4.68
CA LYS A 173 11.72 22.79 -5.35
C LYS A 173 13.16 22.36 -5.10
N ILE A 174 13.94 22.42 -6.17
CA ILE A 174 15.40 22.44 -6.13
C ILE A 174 15.81 23.91 -5.99
N ASP A 175 15.49 24.51 -4.87
CA ASP A 175 16.25 25.70 -4.48
C ASP A 175 17.65 25.20 -4.14
N GLY A 176 18.72 25.93 -4.49
CA GLY A 176 20.11 25.58 -4.16
C GLY A 176 20.42 25.43 -2.66
N LYS A 177 19.38 25.39 -1.82
CA LYS A 177 19.33 24.85 -0.47
C LYS A 177 18.46 23.60 -0.55
N TYR A 178 19.11 22.43 -0.63
CA TYR A 178 18.49 21.11 -0.81
C TYR A 178 17.08 20.92 -0.20
N PRO A 179 16.24 20.05 -0.79
CA PRO A 179 15.01 19.59 -0.14
C PRO A 179 15.35 19.07 1.26
N ARG A 180 14.71 19.63 2.29
CA ARG A 180 14.81 19.13 3.67
C ARG A 180 14.35 17.67 3.72
N ILE A 181 15.29 16.73 3.75
CA ILE A 181 15.14 15.43 4.41
C ILE A 181 16.37 15.22 5.29
N ILE A 182 16.13 14.95 6.57
CA ILE A 182 17.11 14.47 7.54
C ILE A 182 17.54 13.07 7.07
N PRO A 183 18.80 12.83 6.66
CA PRO A 183 19.28 11.47 6.50
C PRO A 183 19.48 10.86 7.89
N LEU A 184 18.93 9.66 8.11
CA LEU A 184 19.45 8.79 9.15
C LEU A 184 20.92 8.49 8.80
N PRO A 185 21.87 8.57 9.75
CA PRO A 185 23.27 8.31 9.45
C PRO A 185 23.45 6.82 9.11
N ASP A 186 23.94 6.55 7.90
CA ASP A 186 24.53 5.26 7.55
C ASP A 186 25.93 5.21 8.20
N PRO A 187 26.31 4.13 8.91
CA PRO A 187 27.49 4.13 9.78
C PRO A 187 28.82 3.81 9.09
N GLU A 188 28.87 3.63 7.76
CA GLU A 188 30.08 3.15 7.09
C GLU A 188 30.27 3.75 5.69
N SER A 189 30.90 4.93 5.60
CA SER A 189 31.73 5.23 4.43
C SER A 189 32.84 6.23 4.79
N ASP A 190 34.04 5.70 4.97
CA ASP A 190 35.29 6.46 4.99
C ASP A 190 35.58 7.00 3.59
N SER A 191 35.28 8.28 3.37
CA SER A 191 35.95 9.05 2.31
C SER A 191 36.06 10.50 2.76
N GLU A 192 37.28 10.89 3.14
CA GLU A 192 37.69 12.27 3.35
C GLU A 192 37.64 13.00 2.00
N GLU A 193 36.56 13.75 1.76
CA GLU A 193 36.57 14.83 0.77
C GLU A 193 36.51 16.17 1.50
N GLU A 194 37.51 17.00 1.21
CA GLU A 194 37.70 18.37 1.69
C GLU A 194 36.51 19.24 1.24
N TYR A 195 35.63 19.61 2.18
CA TYR A 195 34.59 20.61 1.95
C TYR A 195 35.11 21.99 2.36
N GLU A 196 35.14 22.94 1.42
CA GLU A 196 35.27 24.36 1.74
C GLU A 196 34.13 24.78 2.68
N ASN A 197 34.51 25.30 3.84
CA ASN A 197 33.64 25.78 4.92
C ASN A 197 32.85 27.01 4.46
N ASP A 198 31.62 26.82 3.99
CA ASP A 198 30.61 27.88 4.06
C ASP A 198 30.09 27.93 5.51
N GLU A 199 30.64 28.87 6.31
CA GLU A 199 30.20 29.13 7.68
C GLU A 199 28.68 29.38 7.73
N VAL A 200 27.93 28.38 8.18
CA VAL A 200 26.52 28.55 8.51
C VAL A 200 26.45 29.43 9.76
N GLU A 201 26.13 30.72 9.59
CA GLU A 201 25.90 31.63 10.72
C GLU A 201 24.83 31.05 11.68
N MET A 202 25.29 30.54 12.83
CA MET A 202 24.44 29.96 13.87
C MET A 202 24.13 31.03 14.91
N TYR A 203 22.88 31.53 14.89
CA TYR A 203 22.46 32.58 15.81
C TYR A 203 22.22 32.01 17.21
N HIS A 204 22.81 32.62 18.23
CA HIS A 204 22.55 32.26 19.63
C HIS A 204 21.58 33.26 20.26
N PHE A 205 20.48 32.75 20.81
CA PHE A 205 19.44 33.54 21.45
C PHE A 205 19.44 33.27 22.95
N ASN A 206 19.49 34.32 23.77
CA ASN A 206 19.39 34.19 25.22
C ASN A 206 18.03 34.70 25.68
N PHE A 207 17.33 33.88 26.46
CA PHE A 207 16.06 34.26 27.07
C PHE A 207 16.07 34.08 28.58
N TYR A 208 15.52 35.03 29.31
CA TYR A 208 15.52 35.08 30.77
C TYR A 208 14.10 34.97 31.32
N ILE A 209 13.91 34.09 32.30
CA ILE A 209 12.60 33.71 32.84
C ILE A 209 12.62 33.82 34.36
N ASN A 210 11.68 34.59 34.93
CA ASN A 210 11.54 34.78 36.37
C ASN A 210 10.06 34.98 36.75
N LEU A 211 9.53 34.13 37.62
CA LEU A 211 8.13 34.09 38.00
C LEU A 211 7.69 35.35 38.79
N LYS A 212 8.56 35.89 39.64
CA LYS A 212 8.23 37.04 40.50
C LYS A 212 8.41 38.38 39.82
N SER A 213 9.52 38.57 39.10
CA SER A 213 9.86 39.84 38.46
C SER A 213 9.46 39.93 36.99
N GLY A 214 9.13 38.80 36.36
CA GLY A 214 8.84 38.73 34.93
C GLY A 214 7.42 39.11 34.53
N PHE A 215 7.27 39.42 33.24
CA PHE A 215 5.99 39.74 32.62
C PHE A 215 5.91 39.18 31.19
N ASP A 216 4.80 38.52 30.86
CA ASP A 216 4.60 37.87 29.56
C ASP A 216 4.08 38.87 28.52
N LYS A 217 5.01 39.59 27.89
CA LYS A 217 4.72 40.57 26.83
C LYS A 217 5.82 40.60 25.79
N GLU A 218 5.49 41.06 24.58
CA GLU A 218 6.48 41.32 23.54
C GLU A 218 7.61 42.21 24.06
N GLN A 219 8.85 41.90 23.66
CA GLN A 219 10.11 42.52 24.12
C GLN A 219 10.61 42.12 25.52
N TYR A 220 9.84 41.35 26.31
CA TYR A 220 10.32 40.72 27.53
C TYR A 220 10.97 39.36 27.21
N GLY A 221 11.87 38.92 28.08
CA GLY A 221 12.65 37.70 27.95
C GLY A 221 14.02 37.91 27.31
N LYS A 222 14.25 38.97 26.53
CA LYS A 222 15.53 39.17 25.80
C LYS A 222 16.70 39.66 26.68
N THR A 223 16.42 40.12 27.90
CA THR A 223 17.43 40.61 28.84
C THR A 223 17.05 40.22 30.27
N GLU A 224 18.05 40.04 31.15
CA GLU A 224 17.85 39.67 32.55
C GLU A 224 17.03 40.70 33.35
N SER A 225 17.12 41.99 32.99
CA SER A 225 16.35 43.08 33.61
C SER A 225 14.86 43.11 33.21
N LYS A 226 14.47 42.37 32.19
CA LYS A 226 13.08 42.28 31.70
C LYS A 226 12.74 40.82 31.38
N PRO A 227 12.72 39.92 32.38
CA PRO A 227 12.46 38.52 32.12
C PRO A 227 10.99 38.28 31.75
N THR A 228 10.72 37.20 31.03
CA THR A 228 9.35 36.67 30.90
C THR A 228 8.94 36.01 32.22
N ARG A 229 7.63 35.94 32.47
CA ARG A 229 7.12 35.31 33.68
C ARG A 229 7.12 33.79 33.53
N THR A 230 6.69 33.29 32.38
CA THR A 230 6.46 31.85 32.16
C THR A 230 7.33 31.26 31.06
N ILE A 231 7.68 29.98 31.24
CA ILE A 231 8.44 29.21 30.26
C ILE A 231 7.61 28.97 29.00
N GLY A 232 6.32 28.65 29.16
CA GLY A 232 5.41 28.42 28.03
C GLY A 232 5.28 29.64 27.11
N TYR A 233 5.19 30.86 27.66
CA TYR A 233 5.17 32.08 26.85
C TYR A 233 6.48 32.31 26.10
N THR A 234 7.61 32.02 26.74
CA THR A 234 8.96 32.14 26.15
C THR A 234 9.13 31.19 24.96
N ILE A 235 8.76 29.91 25.14
CA ILE A 235 8.79 28.90 24.07
C ILE A 235 7.84 29.29 22.93
N LYS A 236 6.64 29.78 23.24
CA LYS A 236 5.70 30.25 22.21
C LYS A 236 6.27 31.41 21.39
N THR A 237 6.98 32.33 22.03
CA THR A 237 7.64 33.48 21.38
C THR A 237 8.82 33.04 20.52
N LEU A 238 9.65 32.12 21.05
CA LEU A 238 10.76 31.50 20.32
C LEU A 238 10.28 30.88 19.01
N ILE A 239 9.22 30.07 19.09
CA ILE A 239 8.78 29.27 17.95
C ILE A 239 7.85 30.05 17.00
N GLY A 240 7.14 31.06 17.52
CA GLY A 240 6.25 31.90 16.70
C GLY A 240 6.94 33.11 16.06
N GLY A 241 8.16 33.45 16.46
CA GLY A 241 8.80 34.72 16.09
C GLY A 241 10.25 34.65 15.62
N ILE A 242 10.87 33.47 15.54
CA ILE A 242 12.23 33.30 15.04
C ILE A 242 12.21 32.51 13.73
N ASP A 243 12.41 33.22 12.62
CA ASP A 243 12.54 32.64 11.28
C ASP A 243 13.99 32.27 10.92
N LYS A 244 14.89 32.29 11.91
CA LYS A 244 16.33 32.02 11.75
C LYS A 244 16.74 30.73 12.43
N ARG A 245 17.70 30.03 11.83
CA ARG A 245 18.34 28.85 12.43
C ARG A 245 19.30 29.29 13.54
N GLY A 246 19.21 28.65 14.69
CA GLY A 246 19.98 29.06 15.85
C GLY A 246 19.70 28.22 17.08
N GLU A 247 20.50 28.45 18.11
CA GLU A 247 20.36 27.85 19.43
C GLU A 247 19.71 28.86 20.38
N ALA A 248 18.80 28.42 21.24
CA ALA A 248 18.29 29.26 22.31
C ALA A 248 18.66 28.69 23.69
N SER A 249 19.23 29.55 24.53
CA SER A 249 19.46 29.26 25.94
C SER A 249 18.38 29.91 26.79
N LEU A 250 17.69 29.10 27.58
CA LEU A 250 16.71 29.56 28.56
C LEU A 250 17.35 29.64 29.94
N HIS A 251 17.49 30.88 30.45
CA HIS A 251 17.99 31.20 31.78
C HIS A 251 16.80 31.29 32.73
N VAL A 252 16.59 30.23 33.50
CA VAL A 252 15.43 30.08 34.39
C VAL A 252 15.86 30.36 35.84
N SER A 253 15.15 31.27 36.52
CA SER A 253 15.35 31.53 37.94
C SER A 253 14.98 30.30 38.78
N GLU A 254 15.71 30.05 39.88
CA GLU A 254 15.47 28.92 40.80
C GLU A 254 14.03 28.86 41.35
N GLU A 255 13.36 30.00 41.40
CA GLU A 255 11.98 30.08 41.91
C GLU A 255 10.93 29.54 40.92
N ASN A 256 11.33 29.21 39.69
CA ASN A 256 10.46 28.73 38.61
C ASN A 256 10.44 27.19 38.46
N TYR A 257 11.10 26.43 39.35
CA TYR A 257 11.27 24.97 39.25
C TYR A 257 9.97 24.14 39.37
N THR A 258 8.82 24.76 39.63
CA THR A 258 7.53 24.06 39.81
C THR A 258 6.70 23.94 38.53
N ASP A 259 7.02 24.70 37.48
CA ASP A 259 6.38 24.54 36.17
C ASP A 259 7.05 23.38 35.42
N ASN A 260 6.60 22.15 35.71
CA ASN A 260 7.00 20.94 34.98
C ASN A 260 6.77 21.15 33.48
N ILE A 261 7.85 21.13 32.68
CA ILE A 261 7.79 21.39 31.25
C ILE A 261 7.36 20.11 30.53
N GLU A 262 6.05 19.95 30.29
CA GLU A 262 5.56 19.00 29.30
C GLU A 262 5.27 19.77 28.00
N TYR A 263 6.08 19.56 26.97
CA TYR A 263 5.89 20.16 25.66
C TYR A 263 5.93 19.11 24.56
N ARG A 264 4.82 18.99 23.83
CA ARG A 264 4.75 18.33 22.52
C ARG A 264 4.36 19.38 21.49
N ARG A 265 5.09 19.47 20.37
CA ARG A 265 4.66 20.27 19.22
C ARG A 265 5.01 19.62 17.90
N SER A 266 4.04 19.71 17.00
CA SER A 266 4.16 19.55 15.56
C SER A 266 4.63 20.86 14.91
N GLU A 267 5.80 20.79 14.28
CA GLU A 267 6.43 21.67 13.27
C GLU A 267 6.80 23.14 13.60
N GLY A 268 8.06 23.48 13.27
CA GLY A 268 8.57 24.81 12.91
C GLY A 268 9.68 25.42 13.78
N TYR A 269 10.95 25.32 13.35
CA TYR A 269 12.19 26.07 13.70
C TYR A 269 12.50 26.51 15.15
N LEU A 270 13.13 25.58 15.89
CA LEU A 270 14.25 25.81 16.81
C LEU A 270 14.98 24.47 16.94
N ASP A 271 16.29 24.40 16.67
CA ASP A 271 16.99 23.12 16.50
C ASP A 271 17.26 22.43 17.85
N VAL A 272 17.66 23.20 18.86
CA VAL A 272 17.96 22.73 20.22
C VAL A 272 17.57 23.81 21.24
N ILE A 273 16.88 23.43 22.31
CA ILE A 273 16.65 24.26 23.50
C ILE A 273 17.55 23.73 24.60
N ASN A 274 18.52 24.53 25.03
CA ASN A 274 19.35 24.21 26.18
C ASN A 274 18.84 24.95 27.41
N TYR A 275 18.60 24.18 28.48
CA TYR A 275 18.20 24.70 29.78
C TYR A 275 19.44 24.98 30.60
N LEU A 276 19.73 26.26 30.82
CA LEU A 276 20.80 26.68 31.70
C LEU A 276 20.19 27.04 33.05
N GLN A 277 20.33 26.12 33.99
CA GLN A 277 20.11 26.41 35.40
C GLN A 277 21.27 27.27 35.86
N ASN A 278 20.99 28.44 36.41
CA ASN A 278 22.01 29.25 37.07
C ASN A 278 22.52 28.46 38.28
N GLN A 279 23.60 27.69 38.10
CA GLN A 279 24.31 27.09 39.22
C GLN A 279 25.02 28.21 40.00
N CYS A 280 24.37 28.68 41.06
CA CYS A 280 25.08 29.29 42.17
C CYS A 280 25.08 28.33 43.37
N ARG A 281 26.13 27.49 43.39
CA ARG A 281 26.68 26.75 44.55
C ARG A 281 25.67 26.01 45.44
N SER A 282 25.58 24.69 45.26
CA SER A 282 26.17 23.72 46.21
C SER A 282 25.73 22.28 45.88
N HIS A 283 26.71 21.40 45.66
CA HIS A 283 26.71 19.96 45.97
C HIS A 283 25.43 19.14 45.69
N LEU A 284 25.45 18.27 44.67
CA LEU A 284 25.46 16.80 44.79
C LEU A 284 24.95 16.08 43.53
N ARG A 285 25.80 15.13 43.09
CA ARG A 285 25.54 13.81 42.50
C ARG A 285 24.68 13.68 41.23
N GLN A 286 25.42 13.32 40.18
CA GLN A 286 25.05 12.31 39.19
C GLN A 286 24.38 11.10 39.87
N ASP A 287 23.27 10.64 39.30
CA ASP A 287 22.94 9.22 39.26
C ASP A 287 22.35 8.90 37.87
N LEU A 288 23.09 8.05 37.15
CA LEU A 288 22.63 7.27 36.00
C LEU A 288 21.45 6.37 36.40
N ILE A 289 20.63 5.96 35.41
CA ILE A 289 19.89 4.68 35.23
C ILE A 289 18.94 4.93 34.03
N HIS A 290 18.87 4.19 32.93
CA HIS A 290 19.51 2.97 32.45
C HIS A 290 19.61 3.04 30.92
#